data_AF-A0AAW7K1I9-F1
#
_entry.id   AF-A0AAW7K1I9-F1
#
_cell.length_a   1.000
_cell.length_b   1.000
_cell.length_c   1.000
_cell.angle_alpha   90.00
_cell.angle_beta   90.00
_cell.angle_gamma   90.00
#
_symmetry.space_group_name_H-M   'P 1'
#
loop_
_entity.id
_entity.type
_entity.pdbx_description
1 polymer ?
#
loop_
_entity_poly.entity_id
_entity_poly.type
_entity_poly.pdbx_seq_one_letter_code
_entity_poly.pdbx_strand_id
1 'polypeptide(L)'
;MKQIRARCSRSEDADRPRRIRVNPTLNAFRGRASEMLRSEAGSALRKRRSVDVETAFGNIKRNLGFTRFTLRGLEKVELEWRLVATGHNIRKPFLAESRKAGAGAPA
;
A
#
# COMPACT_ATOMS: atom_id res chain seq x y z
N MET A 1 32.55 7.04 19.93
CA MET A 1 32.26 8.17 19.00
C MET A 1 33.30 8.40 17.89
N LYS A 2 34.53 7.85 17.94
CA LYS A 2 35.55 8.07 16.88
C LYS A 2 35.30 7.32 15.55
N GLN A 3 34.57 6.20 15.55
CA GLN A 3 34.39 5.36 14.34
C GLN A 3 33.38 5.86 13.30
N ILE A 4 32.48 6.80 13.65
CA ILE A 4 31.43 7.27 12.72
C ILE A 4 31.95 8.39 11.81
N ARG A 5 32.92 9.20 12.27
CA ARG A 5 33.51 10.32 11.49
C ARG A 5 34.10 9.86 10.15
N ALA A 6 34.89 8.79 10.15
CA ALA A 6 35.59 8.28 8.97
C ALA A 6 34.63 7.78 7.86
N ARG A 7 33.41 7.35 8.21
CA ARG A 7 32.39 6.90 7.24
C ARG A 7 31.50 8.02 6.70
N CYS A 8 31.43 9.17 7.38
CA CYS A 8 30.41 10.19 7.11
C CYS A 8 30.93 11.46 6.43
N SER A 9 32.23 11.77 6.47
CA SER A 9 32.78 13.00 5.87
C SER A 9 33.73 12.71 4.70
N ARG A 10 33.20 12.57 3.48
CA ARG A 10 33.97 12.89 2.26
C ARG A 10 33.81 14.39 1.95
N SER A 11 34.06 15.25 2.93
CA SER A 11 34.12 16.71 2.73
C SER A 11 35.60 17.06 2.70
N GLU A 12 36.05 17.72 1.64
CA GLU A 12 37.45 18.17 1.53
C GLU A 12 37.75 19.32 2.50
N ASP A 13 36.71 20.10 2.83
CA ASP A 13 36.77 21.19 3.80
C ASP A 13 36.52 20.66 5.23
N ALA A 14 37.51 20.84 6.10
CA ALA A 14 37.51 20.41 7.50
C ALA A 14 36.60 21.27 8.40
N ASP A 15 36.34 22.52 8.01
CA ASP A 15 35.52 23.46 8.78
C ASP A 15 34.02 23.32 8.48
N ARG A 16 33.66 22.61 7.41
CA ARG A 16 32.27 22.35 7.01
C ARG A 16 32.00 20.86 6.75
N PRO A 17 32.15 19.98 7.75
CA PRO A 17 31.91 18.56 7.55
C PRO A 17 30.44 18.28 7.20
N ARG A 18 30.21 17.36 6.26
CA ARG A 18 28.85 16.87 5.98
C ARG A 18 28.22 16.28 7.25
N ARG A 19 27.09 16.86 7.66
CA ARG A 19 26.32 16.41 8.84
C ARG A 19 25.21 15.45 8.41
N ILE A 20 25.31 14.20 8.85
CA ILE A 20 24.20 13.24 8.75
C ILE A 20 23.36 13.37 10.01
N ARG A 21 22.08 13.71 9.86
CA ARG A 21 21.11 13.67 10.95
C ARG A 21 20.44 12.32 10.95
N VAL A 22 20.49 11.63 12.08
CA VAL A 22 19.80 10.35 12.29
C VAL A 22 18.74 10.60 13.36
N ASN A 23 17.51 10.12 13.12
CA ASN A 23 16.44 10.11 14.12
C ASN A 23 16.37 8.70 14.75
N PRO A 24 16.89 8.49 15.98
CA PRO A 24 16.93 7.17 16.61
C PRO A 24 15.53 6.59 16.86
N THR A 25 14.57 7.45 17.22
CA THR A 25 13.19 7.06 17.49
C THR A 25 12.49 6.53 16.24
N LEU A 26 12.64 7.22 15.11
CA LEU A 26 12.11 6.75 13.82
C LEU A 26 12.74 5.42 13.40
N ASN A 27 14.05 5.25 13.64
CA ASN A 27 14.74 4.00 13.34
C ASN A 27 14.22 2.85 14.21
N ALA A 28 13.96 3.09 15.50
CA ALA A 28 13.36 2.09 16.38
C ALA A 28 11.96 1.66 15.88
N PHE A 29 11.11 2.61 15.48
CA PHE A 29 9.79 2.29 14.92
C PHE A 29 9.89 1.49 13.61
N ARG A 30 10.83 1.84 12.73
CA ARG A 30 11.09 1.07 11.49
C ARG A 30 11.59 -0.34 11.77
N GLY A 31 12.45 -0.51 12.79
CA GLY A 31 12.91 -1.82 13.26
C GLY A 31 11.75 -2.70 13.70
N ARG A 32 10.92 -2.19 14.63
CA ARG A 32 9.73 -2.90 15.12
C ARG A 32 8.75 -3.25 14.00
N ALA A 33 8.47 -2.32 13.09
CA ALA A 33 7.60 -2.59 11.95
C ALA A 33 8.18 -3.68 11.03
N SER A 34 9.50 -3.67 10.80
CA SER A 34 10.17 -4.69 10.00
C SER A 34 10.14 -6.06 10.66
N GLU A 35 10.30 -6.15 11.98
CA GLU A 35 10.19 -7.40 12.72
C GLU A 35 8.78 -7.97 12.63
N MET A 36 7.76 -7.12 12.86
CA MET A 36 6.35 -7.52 12.72
C MET A 36 6.03 -8.03 11.32
N LEU A 37 6.50 -7.35 10.27
CA LEU A 37 6.27 -7.76 8.88
C LEU A 37 7.01 -9.05 8.49
N ARG A 38 8.14 -9.36 9.14
CA ARG A 38 8.94 -10.57 8.90
C ARG A 38 8.57 -11.75 9.77
N SER A 39 7.78 -11.54 10.82
CA SER A 39 7.17 -12.63 11.59
C SER A 39 6.34 -13.55 10.69
N GLU A 40 6.13 -14.79 11.11
CA GLU A 40 5.30 -15.74 10.37
C GLU A 40 3.89 -15.21 10.12
N ALA A 41 3.27 -14.64 11.17
CA ALA A 41 1.96 -13.99 11.07
C ALA A 41 1.97 -12.82 10.07
N GLY A 42 3.00 -11.96 10.13
CA GLY A 42 3.16 -10.84 9.20
C GLY A 42 3.33 -11.30 7.74
N SER A 43 4.11 -12.36 7.53
CA SER A 43 4.32 -13.00 6.23
C SER A 43 3.01 -13.59 5.67
N ALA A 44 2.24 -14.28 6.50
CA ALA A 44 0.94 -14.83 6.12
C ALA A 44 -0.07 -13.73 5.74
N LEU A 45 -0.16 -12.66 6.53
CA LEU A 45 -1.00 -11.49 6.22
C LEU A 45 -0.56 -10.81 4.92
N ARG A 46 0.75 -10.67 4.68
CA ARG A 46 1.29 -10.11 3.44
C ARG A 46 0.91 -10.94 2.21
N LYS A 47 1.00 -12.27 2.30
CA LYS A 47 0.56 -13.17 1.23
C LYS A 47 -0.94 -13.06 0.97
N ARG A 48 -1.76 -12.95 2.02
CA ARG A 48 -3.21 -12.78 1.89
C ARG A 48 -3.58 -11.45 1.22
N ARG A 49 -2.84 -10.37 1.51
CA ARG A 49 -3.09 -9.03 0.95
C ARG A 49 -3.05 -8.98 -0.58
N SER A 50 -2.20 -9.79 -1.23
CA SER A 50 -2.11 -9.80 -2.69
C SER A 50 -3.40 -10.30 -3.35
N VAL A 51 -4.09 -11.24 -2.70
CA VAL A 51 -5.36 -11.78 -3.18
C VAL A 51 -6.52 -10.85 -2.81
N ASP A 52 -6.58 -10.40 -1.56
CA ASP A 52 -7.74 -9.67 -1.06
C ASP A 52 -7.75 -8.21 -1.53
N VAL A 53 -6.68 -7.48 -1.21
CA VAL A 53 -6.64 -6.02 -1.32
C VAL A 53 -6.16 -5.61 -2.70
N GLU A 54 -5.06 -6.19 -3.19
CA GLU A 54 -4.47 -5.80 -4.47
C GLU A 54 -5.40 -6.13 -5.65
N THR A 55 -6.13 -7.25 -5.60
CA THR A 55 -7.14 -7.60 -6.61
C THR A 55 -8.27 -6.56 -6.67
N ALA A 56 -8.77 -6.09 -5.52
CA ALA A 56 -9.83 -5.08 -5.49
C ALA A 56 -9.37 -3.75 -6.13
N PHE A 57 -8.19 -3.26 -5.73
CA PHE A 57 -7.60 -2.05 -6.30
C PHE A 57 -7.26 -2.21 -7.79
N GLY A 58 -6.76 -3.38 -8.21
CA GLY A 58 -6.49 -3.69 -9.61
C GLY A 58 -7.76 -3.65 -10.45
N ASN A 59 -8.85 -4.25 -9.96
CA ASN A 59 -10.15 -4.23 -10.63
C ASN A 59 -10.69 -2.79 -10.74
N ILE A 60 -10.66 -2.02 -9.65
CA ILE A 60 -11.11 -0.61 -9.65
C ILE A 60 -10.31 0.24 -10.65
N LYS A 61 -8.99 0.09 -10.69
CA LYS A 61 -8.15 0.92 -11.55
C LYS A 61 -8.17 0.47 -13.01
N ARG A 62 -7.88 -0.81 -13.28
CA ARG A 62 -7.68 -1.32 -14.65
C ARG A 62 -8.98 -1.69 -15.33
N ASN A 63 -9.88 -2.38 -14.63
CA ASN A 63 -11.10 -2.92 -15.26
C ASN A 63 -12.26 -1.92 -15.19
N LEU A 64 -12.39 -1.16 -14.09
CA LEU A 64 -13.40 -0.11 -13.95
C LEU A 64 -12.90 1.26 -14.44
N GLY A 65 -11.61 1.40 -14.77
CA GLY A 65 -11.03 2.63 -15.33
C GLY A 65 -10.89 3.79 -14.34
N PHE A 66 -11.13 3.57 -13.04
CA PHE A 66 -11.05 4.62 -12.02
C PHE A 66 -9.59 4.88 -11.64
N THR A 67 -8.94 5.80 -12.35
CA THR A 67 -7.52 6.14 -12.18
C THR A 67 -7.27 7.48 -11.53
N ARG A 68 -8.26 8.37 -11.54
CA ARG A 68 -8.19 9.74 -11.00
C ARG A 68 -9.53 10.13 -10.38
N PHE A 69 -9.46 10.90 -9.30
CA PHE A 69 -10.60 11.58 -8.73
C PHE A 69 -10.99 12.77 -9.61
N THR A 70 -12.28 12.98 -9.77
CA THR A 70 -12.85 14.10 -10.51
C THR A 70 -13.09 15.30 -9.60
N LEU A 71 -13.41 15.05 -8.34
CA LEU A 71 -13.67 16.08 -7.34
C LEU A 71 -12.38 16.52 -6.62
N ARG A 72 -12.41 17.72 -6.03
CA ARG A 72 -11.31 18.29 -5.24
C ARG A 72 -11.77 18.62 -3.82
N GLY A 73 -10.87 18.46 -2.86
CA GLY A 73 -11.16 18.58 -1.42
C GLY A 73 -11.43 17.22 -0.78
N LEU A 74 -10.93 17.01 0.45
CA LEU A 74 -10.95 15.71 1.12
C LEU A 74 -12.36 15.13 1.24
N GLU A 75 -13.32 15.93 1.66
CA GLU A 75 -14.71 15.52 1.83
C GLU A 75 -15.33 14.99 0.52
N LYS A 76 -15.13 15.72 -0.58
CA LYS A 76 -15.68 15.35 -1.89
C LYS A 76 -14.98 14.12 -2.48
N VAL A 77 -13.66 14.04 -2.33
CA VAL A 77 -12.86 12.86 -2.72
C VAL A 77 -13.29 11.63 -1.93
N GLU A 78 -13.60 11.79 -0.64
CA GLU A 78 -14.11 10.71 0.19
C GLU A 78 -15.47 10.22 -0.30
N LEU A 79 -16.39 11.13 -0.64
CA LEU A 79 -17.68 10.77 -1.24
C LEU A 79 -17.50 9.99 -2.55
N GLU A 80 -16.66 10.48 -3.46
CA GLU A 80 -16.36 9.80 -4.73
C GLU A 80 -15.80 8.39 -4.50
N TRP A 81 -14.88 8.25 -3.53
CA TRP A 81 -14.33 6.94 -3.17
C TRP A 81 -15.39 6.00 -2.57
N ARG A 82 -16.27 6.50 -1.70
CA ARG A 82 -17.37 5.73 -1.11
C ARG A 82 -18.28 5.17 -2.20
N LEU A 83 -18.63 5.97 -3.21
CA LEU A 83 -19.45 5.52 -4.34
C LEU A 83 -18.78 4.40 -5.14
N VAL A 84 -17.49 4.58 -5.48
CA VAL A 84 -16.71 3.57 -6.20
C VAL A 84 -16.62 2.26 -5.40
N ALA A 85 -16.32 2.35 -4.11
CA ALA A 85 -16.22 1.19 -3.22
C ALA A 85 -17.55 0.44 -3.10
N THR A 86 -18.66 1.17 -2.91
CA THR A 86 -20.01 0.60 -2.87
C THR A 86 -20.36 -0.11 -4.17
N GLY A 87 -20.14 0.55 -5.33
CA GLY A 87 -20.38 -0.05 -6.64
C GLY A 87 -19.55 -1.31 -6.87
N HIS A 88 -18.28 -1.31 -6.46
CA HIS A 88 -17.42 -2.50 -6.52
C HIS A 88 -17.96 -3.64 -5.65
N ASN A 89 -18.36 -3.34 -4.41
CA ASN A 89 -18.86 -4.31 -3.45
C ASN A 89 -20.20 -4.93 -3.87
N ILE A 90 -21.10 -4.17 -4.51
CA ILE A 90 -22.37 -4.68 -5.05
C ILE A 90 -22.14 -5.52 -6.31
N ARG A 91 -21.24 -5.09 -7.20
CA ARG A 91 -20.94 -5.80 -8.45
C ARG A 91 -20.33 -7.18 -8.21
N LYS A 92 -19.55 -7.36 -7.14
CA LYS A 92 -18.84 -8.62 -6.83
C LYS A 92 -19.78 -9.82 -6.61
N PRO A 93 -20.77 -9.79 -5.70
CA PRO A 93 -21.72 -10.90 -5.51
C PRO A 93 -22.58 -11.12 -6.75
N PHE A 94 -23.07 -10.06 -7.40
CA PHE A 94 -23.86 -10.17 -8.63
C PHE A 94 -23.14 -10.96 -9.72
N LEU A 95 -21.87 -10.64 -10.00
CA LEU A 95 -21.08 -11.38 -10.98
C LEU A 95 -20.81 -12.84 -10.56
N ALA A 96 -20.67 -13.10 -9.26
CA ALA A 96 -20.49 -14.45 -8.75
C ALA A 96 -21.76 -15.29 -8.97
N GLU A 97 -22.94 -14.70 -8.79
CA GLU A 97 -24.23 -15.34 -9.07
C GLU A 97 -24.44 -15.57 -10.57
N SER A 98 -24.19 -14.57 -11.42
CA SER A 98 -24.33 -14.71 -12.88
C SER A 98 -23.41 -15.80 -13.44
N ARG A 99 -22.18 -15.94 -12.90
CA ARG A 99 -21.26 -17.02 -13.28
C ARG A 99 -21.75 -18.40 -12.87
N LYS A 100 -22.37 -18.54 -11.69
CA LYS A 100 -22.99 -19.80 -11.26
C LYS A 100 -24.15 -20.18 -12.16
N ALA A 101 -24.99 -19.21 -12.54
CA ALA A 101 -26.11 -19.42 -13.45
C ALA A 101 -25.65 -19.85 -14.86
N GLY A 102 -24.57 -19.26 -15.38
CA GLY A 102 -24.02 -19.62 -16.69
C GLY A 102 -23.27 -20.97 -16.74
N ALA A 103 -22.78 -21.47 -15.61
CA ALA A 103 -22.09 -22.75 -15.53
C ALA A 103 -23.02 -23.98 -15.52
N GLY A 104 -24.34 -23.77 -15.42
CA GLY A 104 -25.37 -24.82 -15.43
C GLY A 104 -26.09 -25.01 -16.77
N ALA A 105 -25.74 -24.27 -17.82
CA ALA A 105 -26.35 -24.43 -19.14
C ALA A 105 -25.68 -25.62 -19.88
N PRO A 106 -26.40 -26.69 -20.23
CA PRO A 106 -25.84 -27.75 -21.08
C PRO A 106 -25.57 -27.18 -22.48
N ALA A 107 -24.44 -27.61 -23.05
CA ALA A 107 -24.01 -27.29 -24.41
C ALA A 107 -24.99 -27.81 -25.47
#